data_AF-A0A3B9L6Y4-F1
#
_entry.id   AF-A0A3B9L6Y4-F1
#
_cell.length_a   1.000
_cell.length_b   1.000
_cell.length_c   1.000
_cell.angle_alpha   90.00
_cell.angle_beta   90.00
_cell.angle_gamma   90.00
#
_symmetry.space_group_name_H-M   'P 1'
#
loop_
_entity.id
_entity.type
_entity.pdbx_description
1 polymer ?
#
loop_
_entity_poly.entity_id
_entity_poly.type
_entity_poly.pdbx_seq_one_letter_code
_entity_poly.pdbx_strand_id
1 'polypeptide(L)' 'AYDPETLKGRLTVMVANLAPRKMKFGMSEGMVLAASDERGGPFILSPDVGAQAGMRVK' A
#
# COMPACT_ATOMS: atom_id res chain seq x y z
N ALA A 1 13.16 -5.46 -3.27
CA ALA A 1 11.92 -5.73 -2.51
C ALA A 1 12.13 -5.30 -1.06
N TYR A 2 11.09 -4.84 -0.37
CA TYR A 2 11.20 -4.40 1.03
C TYR A 2 11.34 -5.59 1.98
N ASP A 3 12.06 -5.40 3.08
CA ASP A 3 12.06 -6.34 4.21
C ASP A 3 10.69 -6.27 4.92
N PRO A 4 9.99 -7.40 5.13
CA PRO A 4 8.70 -7.43 5.82
C PRO A 4 8.67 -6.69 7.17
N GLU A 5 9.75 -6.73 7.95
CA GLU A 5 9.79 -6.07 9.26
C GLU A 5 9.77 -4.55 9.13
N THR A 6 10.34 -4.01 8.05
CA THR A 6 10.35 -2.56 7.77
C THR A 6 8.98 -2.01 7.36
N LEU A 7 8.02 -2.89 7.05
CA LEU A 7 6.67 -2.51 6.66
C LEU A 7 5.72 -2.40 7.85
N LYS A 8 6.06 -3.01 9.00
CA LYS A 8 5.21 -2.96 10.19
C LYS A 8 5.15 -1.52 10.74
N GLY A 9 3.94 -1.01 10.94
CA GLY A 9 3.70 0.35 11.44
C GLY A 9 3.89 1.47 10.42
N ARG A 10 4.33 1.17 9.19
CA ARG A 10 4.48 2.16 8.13
C ARG A 10 3.11 2.55 7.55
N LEU A 11 2.84 3.85 7.44
CA LEU A 11 1.67 4.36 6.74
C LEU A 11 1.87 4.32 5.21
N THR A 12 0.81 3.95 4.51
CA THR A 12 0.75 3.87 3.05
C THR A 12 -0.61 4.35 2.53
N VAL A 13 -0.68 4.63 1.23
CA VAL A 13 -1.94 4.86 0.53
C VAL A 13 -2.53 3.54 0.05
N MET A 14 -3.84 3.37 0.22
CA MET A 14 -4.58 2.18 -0.20
C MET A 14 -5.89 2.54 -0.90
N VAL A 15 -6.21 1.83 -1.97
CA VAL A 15 -7.55 1.80 -2.56
C VAL A 15 -8.36 0.70 -1.86
N ALA A 16 -9.37 1.12 -1.10
CA ALA A 16 -10.12 0.26 -0.18
C ALA A 16 -11.52 -0.15 -0.70
N ASN A 17 -11.91 0.27 -1.89
CA ASN A 17 -13.24 0.00 -2.47
C ASN A 17 -13.21 -1.00 -3.64
N LEU A 18 -12.11 -1.73 -3.80
CA LEU A 18 -12.01 -2.78 -4.82
C LEU A 18 -12.70 -4.05 -4.32
N ALA A 19 -13.26 -4.82 -5.26
CA ALA A 19 -13.75 -6.14 -4.95
C ALA A 19 -12.61 -7.00 -4.38
N PRO A 20 -12.82 -7.70 -3.25
CA PRO A 20 -11.80 -8.56 -2.68
C PRO A 20 -11.30 -9.60 -3.69
N ARG A 21 -9.99 -9.88 -3.66
CA ARG A 21 -9.35 -10.82 -4.62
C ARG A 21 -8.63 -11.93 -3.88
N LYS A 22 -8.97 -13.19 -4.17
CA LYS A 22 -8.30 -14.36 -3.60
C LYS A 22 -6.92 -14.52 -4.22
N MET A 23 -5.89 -14.51 -3.38
CA MET A 23 -4.50 -14.70 -3.74
C MET A 23 -3.99 -16.02 -3.12
N LYS A 24 -2.78 -16.45 -3.52
CA LYS A 24 -2.18 -17.70 -3.01
C LYS A 24 -2.07 -17.76 -1.48
N PHE A 25 -1.92 -16.61 -0.82
CA PHE A 25 -1.62 -16.50 0.62
C PHE A 25 -2.75 -15.91 1.45
N GLY A 26 -3.92 -15.66 0.86
CA GLY A 26 -5.05 -15.06 1.57
C GLY A 26 -5.95 -14.23 0.68
N MET A 27 -6.88 -13.51 1.30
CA MET A 27 -7.76 -12.57 0.61
C MET A 27 -7.11 -11.18 0.61
N SER A 28 -7.01 -10.57 -0.57
CA SER A 28 -6.63 -9.15 -0.70
C SER A 28 -7.88 -8.30 -0.67
N GLU A 29 -8.03 -7.46 0.35
CA GLU A 29 -9.20 -6.58 0.53
C GLU A 29 -8.99 -5.16 -0.03
N GLY A 30 -7.84 -4.90 -0.65
CA GLY A 30 -7.52 -3.61 -1.25
C GLY A 30 -6.25 -3.67 -2.08
N MET A 31 -5.80 -2.49 -2.50
CA MET A 31 -4.56 -2.31 -3.27
C MET A 31 -3.71 -1.20 -2.66
N VAL A 32 -2.49 -1.54 -2.27
CA VAL A 32 -1.46 -0.58 -1.87
C VAL A 32 -0.95 0.15 -3.11
N LEU A 33 -0.85 1.47 -3.04
CA LEU A 33 -0.32 2.27 -4.14
C LEU A 33 1.20 2.40 -4.08
N ALA A 34 1.84 2.20 -5.23
CA ALA A 34 3.27 2.34 -5.41
C ALA A 34 3.57 2.95 -6.78
N ALA A 35 4.66 3.71 -6.87
CA ALA A 35 5.22 4.14 -8.14
C ALA A 35 6.18 3.07 -8.68
N SER A 36 6.27 2.96 -10.00
CA SER A 36 7.23 2.11 -10.70
C SER A 36 7.42 2.63 -12.12
N ASP A 37 8.59 2.42 -12.68
CA ASP A 37 8.89 2.72 -14.08
C ASP A 37 9.66 1.55 -14.73
N GLU A 38 10.14 1.76 -15.96
CA GLU A 38 10.96 0.76 -16.67
C GLU A 38 12.29 0.46 -15.97
N ARG A 39 12.73 1.31 -15.03
CA ARG A 39 13.99 1.19 -14.31
C ARG A 39 13.82 0.45 -12.98
N GLY A 40 12.58 0.25 -12.53
CA GLY A 40 12.26 -0.66 -11.43
C GLY A 40 11.13 -0.20 -10.51
N GLY A 41 11.02 -0.88 -9.37
CA GLY A 41 9.96 -0.69 -8.38
C GLY A 41 9.55 -2.03 -7.74
N PRO A 42 8.51 -2.04 -6.89
CA PRO A 42 7.63 -0.92 -6.52
C PRO A 42 8.22 0.02 -5.45
N PHE A 43 7.91 1.32 -5.55
CA PHE A 43 8.18 2.34 -4.53
C PHE A 43 6.88 2.72 -3.80
N ILE A 44 6.70 2.21 -2.57
CA ILE A 44 5.46 2.41 -1.80
C ILE A 44 5.25 3.90 -1.51
N LEU A 45 4.07 4.42 -1.84
CA LEU A 45 3.69 5.80 -1.55
C LEU A 45 3.38 5.94 -0.06
N SER A 46 3.99 6.95 0.57
CA SER A 46 3.74 7.29 1.98
C SER A 46 3.10 8.66 2.08
N PRO A 47 2.15 8.85 3.01
CA PRO A 47 1.56 10.16 3.25
C PRO A 47 2.53 11.06 4.01
N ASP A 48 2.25 12.37 3.98
CA ASP A 48 2.99 13.36 4.76
C ASP A 48 2.79 13.18 6.27
N VAL A 49 3.69 13.80 7.05
CA VAL A 49 3.65 13.79 8.51
C VAL A 49 2.34 14.37 9.02
N GLY A 50 1.75 13.71 10.03
CA GLY A 50 0.47 14.11 10.64
C GLY A 50 -0.75 13.44 10.02
N ALA A 51 -0.59 12.74 8.88
CA ALA A 51 -1.64 11.87 8.36
C ALA A 51 -1.94 10.71 9.34
N GLN A 52 -3.23 10.37 9.47
CA GLN A 52 -3.70 9.29 10.33
C GLN A 52 -4.37 8.19 9.50
N ALA A 53 -4.36 6.96 10.03
CA ALA A 53 -5.03 5.84 9.39
C ALA A 53 -6.54 6.13 9.20
N GLY A 54 -7.05 5.84 8.00
CA GLY A 54 -8.46 6.06 7.65
C GLY A 54 -8.80 7.45 7.10
N MET A 55 -7.86 8.41 7.10
CA MET A 55 -8.06 9.68 6.38
C MET A 55 -8.30 9.44 4.88
N ARG A 56 -9.32 10.11 4.31
CA ARG A 56 -9.62 9.98 2.88
C ARG A 56 -8.60 10.75 2.05
N VAL A 57 -8.04 10.07 1.05
CA VAL A 57 -7.24 10.70 -0.01
C VAL A 57 -8.17 11.52 -0.90
N LYS A 58 -7.73 12.72 -1.30
CA LYS A 58 -8.44 13.63 -2.19
C LYS A 58 -7.55 14.04 -3.35
#